data_AF-A0AAD7J0X1-F1
#
_entry.id   AF-A0AAD7J0X1-F1
#
_cell.length_a   1.000
_cell.length_b   1.000
_cell.length_c   1.000
_cell.angle_alpha   90.00
_cell.angle_beta   90.00
_cell.angle_gamma   90.00
#
_symmetry.space_group_name_H-M   'P 1'
#
loop_
_entity.id
_entity.type
_entity.pdbx_description
1 polymer ?
#
loop_
_entity_poly.entity_id
_entity_poly.type
_entity_poly.pdbx_seq_one_letter_code
_entity_poly.pdbx_strand_id
1 'polypeptide(L)'
;MRYALPPGTIVSTQAWSMHRDAAVFPSPEMFLPERWLPSYAAGSKEDGGVGGGEAGAVRMASPMMPFGTGSRICGGVNLAHIIMRVVLVAVLRWQPLEIEAWI
;
A
#
# COMPACT_ATOMS: atom_id res chain seq x y z
N MET A 1 -3.57 30.04 -6.60
CA MET A 1 -3.37 29.49 -5.25
C MET A 1 -1.95 29.83 -4.81
N ARG A 2 -1.75 30.64 -3.78
CA ARG A 2 -0.40 30.94 -3.26
C ARG A 2 -0.42 30.88 -1.74
N TYR A 3 -0.18 29.70 -1.20
CA TYR A 3 0.25 29.55 0.18
C TYR A 3 1.75 29.79 0.20
N ALA A 4 2.22 30.77 0.97
CA ALA A 4 3.64 31.00 1.19
C ALA A 4 4.13 30.09 2.32
N LEU A 5 5.24 29.39 2.12
CA LEU A 5 5.93 28.61 3.15
C LEU A 5 7.13 29.43 3.62
N PRO A 6 7.10 30.02 4.82
CA PRO A 6 8.22 30.81 5.35
C PRO A 6 9.51 29.98 5.46
N PRO A 7 10.70 30.62 5.37
CA PRO A 7 11.96 29.95 5.67
C PRO A 7 11.95 29.28 7.05
N GLY A 8 12.52 28.08 7.15
CA GLY A 8 12.50 27.27 8.37
C GLY A 8 11.25 26.41 8.54
N THR A 9 10.28 26.48 7.63
CA THR A 9 9.12 25.56 7.65
C THR A 9 9.58 24.12 7.40
N ILE A 10 9.31 23.24 8.35
CA ILE A 10 9.53 21.80 8.18
C ILE A 10 8.32 21.23 7.43
N VAL A 11 8.58 20.59 6.29
CA VAL A 11 7.57 19.87 5.52
C VAL A 11 7.85 18.38 5.61
N SER A 12 6.80 17.59 5.81
CA SER A 12 6.87 16.14 5.82
C SER A 12 5.80 15.54 4.91
N THR A 13 6.03 14.31 4.49
CA THR A 13 5.04 13.50 3.77
C THR A 13 4.46 12.47 4.74
N GLN A 14 3.15 12.25 4.69
CA GLN A 14 2.46 11.33 5.60
C GLN A 14 2.01 10.08 4.84
N ALA A 15 2.93 9.14 4.65
CA ALA A 15 2.65 7.88 3.98
C ALA A 15 1.50 7.12 4.66
N TRP A 16 1.45 7.13 6.00
CA TRP A 16 0.40 6.44 6.77
C TRP A 16 -1.02 6.90 6.41
N SER A 17 -1.24 8.21 6.30
CA SER A 17 -2.54 8.79 5.93
C SER A 17 -2.85 8.56 4.45
N MET A 18 -1.86 8.71 3.58
CA MET A 18 -2.04 8.51 2.14
C MET A 18 -2.42 7.07 1.79
N HIS A 19 -1.85 6.08 2.47
CA HIS A 19 -2.17 4.66 2.26
C HIS A 19 -3.54 4.26 2.81
N ARG A 20 -4.20 5.17 3.56
CA ARG A 20 -5.53 4.98 4.15
C ARG A 20 -6.62 5.85 3.55
N ASP A 21 -6.34 6.51 2.43
CA ASP A 21 -7.37 7.23 1.70
C ASP A 21 -8.28 6.23 0.97
N ALA A 22 -9.53 6.11 1.41
CA ALA A 22 -10.52 5.21 0.83
C ALA A 22 -10.85 5.50 -0.65
N ALA A 23 -10.59 6.73 -1.13
CA ALA A 23 -10.76 7.09 -2.54
C ALA A 23 -9.69 6.45 -3.46
N VAL A 24 -8.56 6.06 -2.86
CA VAL A 24 -7.45 5.39 -3.53
C VAL A 24 -7.42 3.90 -3.17
N PHE A 25 -7.51 3.58 -1.89
CA PHE A 25 -7.43 2.24 -1.31
C PHE A 25 -8.79 1.88 -0.67
N PRO A 26 -9.74 1.29 -1.43
CA PRO A 26 -11.03 0.88 -0.88
C PRO A 26 -10.88 -0.04 0.33
N SER A 27 -11.66 0.16 1.38
CA SER A 27 -11.54 -0.60 2.64
C SER A 27 -10.08 -0.65 3.18
N PRO A 28 -9.45 0.52 3.43
CA PRO A 28 -8.01 0.61 3.70
C PRO A 28 -7.57 -0.05 5.02
N GLU A 29 -8.51 -0.24 5.95
CA GLU A 29 -8.26 -0.91 7.23
C GLU A 29 -8.34 -2.44 7.12
N MET A 30 -8.79 -2.99 5.99
CA MET A 30 -8.83 -4.43 5.77
C MET A 30 -7.55 -4.92 5.09
N PHE A 31 -6.96 -5.99 5.62
CA PHE A 31 -5.86 -6.68 4.96
C PHE A 31 -6.40 -7.47 3.75
N LEU A 32 -6.27 -6.89 2.56
CA LEU A 32 -6.75 -7.45 1.29
C LEU A 32 -5.61 -7.56 0.28
N PRO A 33 -4.72 -8.56 0.37
CA PRO A 33 -3.60 -8.75 -0.57
C PRO A 33 -4.06 -8.88 -2.02
N GLU A 34 -5.23 -9.49 -2.24
CA GLU A 34 -5.80 -9.77 -3.55
C GLU A 34 -6.07 -8.50 -4.35
N ARG A 35 -6.19 -7.35 -3.69
CA ARG A 35 -6.46 -6.06 -4.37
C ARG A 35 -5.39 -5.64 -5.38
N TRP A 36 -4.20 -6.22 -5.28
CA TRP A 36 -3.09 -5.99 -6.21
C TRP A 36 -3.10 -6.95 -7.41
N LEU A 37 -4.02 -7.92 -7.45
CA LEU A 37 -4.14 -8.90 -8.54
C LEU A 37 -5.01 -8.36 -9.69
N PRO A 38 -4.63 -8.63 -10.96
CA PRO A 38 -5.43 -8.21 -12.12
C PRO A 38 -6.85 -8.80 -12.15
N SER A 39 -7.06 -9.95 -11.50
CA SER A 39 -8.34 -10.66 -11.44
C SER A 39 -9.28 -10.16 -10.32
N TYR A 40 -8.82 -9.26 -9.46
CA TYR A 40 -9.63 -8.76 -8.35
C TYR A 40 -10.73 -7.82 -8.85
N ALA A 41 -11.99 -8.23 -8.71
CA ALA A 41 -13.14 -7.38 -8.98
C ALA A 41 -13.62 -6.76 -7.67
N ALA A 42 -13.25 -5.51 -7.39
CA ALA A 42 -13.79 -4.82 -6.22
C ALA A 42 -15.15 -4.20 -6.55
N GLY A 43 -16.20 -4.68 -5.87
CA GLY A 43 -17.47 -3.97 -5.67
C GLY A 43 -18.31 -3.73 -6.93
N SER A 44 -19.63 -3.81 -6.77
CA SER A 44 -20.60 -3.39 -7.79
C SER A 44 -20.40 -1.91 -8.15
N LYS A 45 -20.68 -1.58 -9.41
CA LYS A 45 -20.62 -0.21 -9.98
C LYS A 45 -21.48 0.84 -9.25
N GLU A 46 -22.30 0.41 -8.30
CA GLU A 46 -23.28 1.23 -7.58
C GLU A 46 -22.64 2.04 -6.43
N ASP A 47 -21.46 1.65 -5.94
CA ASP A 47 -20.71 2.38 -4.89
C ASP A 47 -19.62 3.31 -5.45
N GLY A 48 -19.60 3.55 -6.77
CA GLY A 48 -18.49 4.28 -7.41
C GLY A 48 -17.17 3.49 -7.40
N GLY A 49 -17.24 2.16 -7.40
CA GLY A 49 -16.12 1.24 -7.20
C GLY A 49 -14.93 1.46 -8.13
N VAL A 50 -13.86 2.03 -7.58
CA VAL A 50 -12.57 2.26 -8.28
C VAL A 50 -11.52 1.19 -7.95
N GLY A 51 -11.95 0.03 -7.44
CA GLY A 51 -11.08 -0.82 -6.62
C GLY A 51 -10.58 -2.13 -7.22
N GLY A 52 -10.90 -2.44 -8.48
CA GLY A 52 -10.60 -3.75 -9.07
C GLY A 52 -9.85 -3.68 -10.39
N GLY A 53 -9.12 -4.75 -10.69
CA GLY A 53 -8.41 -4.97 -11.94
C GLY A 53 -7.09 -4.22 -12.08
N GLU A 54 -6.46 -4.40 -13.23
CA GLU A 54 -5.16 -3.78 -13.57
C GLU A 54 -5.17 -2.25 -13.41
N ALA A 55 -6.27 -1.59 -13.83
CA ALA A 55 -6.43 -0.15 -13.68
C ALA A 55 -6.49 0.30 -12.21
N GLY A 56 -7.15 -0.48 -11.34
CA GLY A 56 -7.17 -0.21 -9.90
C GLY A 56 -5.78 -0.35 -9.26
N ALA A 57 -5.05 -1.40 -9.62
CA ALA A 57 -3.69 -1.63 -9.14
C ALA A 57 -2.73 -0.49 -9.54
N VAL A 58 -2.81 0.01 -10.79
CA VAL A 58 -2.00 1.14 -11.26
C VAL A 58 -2.34 2.42 -10.48
N ARG A 59 -3.62 2.70 -10.23
CA ARG A 59 -4.04 3.87 -9.44
C ARG A 59 -3.51 3.81 -8.00
N MET A 60 -3.57 2.64 -7.36
CA MET A 60 -3.06 2.43 -6.00
C MET A 60 -1.53 2.48 -5.93
N ALA A 61 -0.83 2.04 -6.99
CA ALA A 61 0.63 2.03 -7.04
C ALA A 61 1.24 3.45 -7.04
N SER A 62 0.56 4.44 -7.62
CA SER A 62 1.08 5.81 -7.73
C SER A 62 1.31 6.52 -6.37
N PRO A 63 0.35 6.53 -5.42
CA PRO A 63 0.55 7.11 -4.09
C PRO A 63 1.15 6.12 -3.08
N MET A 64 1.42 4.87 -3.48
CA MET A 64 2.06 3.88 -2.63
C MET A 64 3.56 4.19 -2.48
N MET A 65 3.95 4.64 -1.29
CA MET A 65 5.31 5.10 -0.96
C MET A 65 5.84 4.52 0.36
N PRO A 66 5.86 3.18 0.52
CA PRO A 66 6.25 2.51 1.77
C PRO A 66 7.72 2.74 2.14
N PHE A 67 8.54 3.14 1.17
CA PHE A 67 9.96 3.42 1.32
C PHE A 67 10.32 4.89 1.06
N GLY A 68 9.31 5.77 0.99
CA GLY A 68 9.48 7.15 0.54
C GLY A 68 9.53 7.29 -0.98
N THR A 69 9.93 8.48 -1.45
CA THR A 69 10.06 8.81 -2.88
C THR A 69 11.15 9.87 -3.08
N GLY A 70 11.58 10.07 -4.33
CA GLY A 70 12.57 11.08 -4.71
C GLY A 70 13.99 10.75 -4.26
N SER A 71 14.82 11.78 -4.12
CA SER A 71 16.26 11.64 -3.84
C SER A 71 16.61 11.08 -2.45
N ARG A 72 15.63 11.02 -1.55
CA ARG A 72 15.78 10.48 -0.19
C ARG A 72 14.99 9.19 0.03
N ILE A 73 14.59 8.51 -1.04
CA ILE A 73 13.99 7.18 -0.96
C ILE A 73 14.95 6.23 -0.21
N CYS A 74 14.40 5.27 0.55
CA CYS A 74 15.19 4.30 1.29
C CYS A 74 16.16 3.57 0.35
N GLY A 75 17.48 3.62 0.65
CA GLY A 75 18.49 2.89 -0.12
C GLY A 75 18.40 1.37 0.03
N GLY A 76 17.64 0.89 1.04
CA GLY A 76 17.46 -0.52 1.34
C GLY A 76 16.28 -1.19 0.65
N VAL A 77 15.56 -0.54 -0.28
CA VAL A 77 14.35 -1.08 -0.93
C VAL A 77 14.56 -2.50 -1.48
N ASN A 78 15.65 -2.72 -2.21
CA ASN A 78 15.96 -4.02 -2.81
C ASN A 78 16.25 -5.09 -1.74
N LEU A 79 17.03 -4.75 -0.71
CA LEU A 79 17.34 -5.66 0.38
C LEU A 79 16.08 -6.02 1.17
N ALA A 80 15.27 -5.03 1.53
CA ALA A 80 14.00 -5.25 2.22
C ALA A 80 13.09 -6.19 1.43
N HIS A 81 12.98 -5.99 0.12
CA HIS A 81 12.20 -6.87 -0.76
C HIS A 81 12.72 -8.31 -0.83
N ILE A 82 14.04 -8.52 -0.82
CA ILE A 82 14.63 -9.86 -0.78
C ILE A 82 14.31 -10.52 0.57
N ILE A 83 14.61 -9.82 1.66
CA ILE A 83 14.44 -10.35 3.01
C ILE A 83 12.97 -10.63 3.32
N MET A 84 12.03 -9.76 2.94
CA MET A 84 10.60 -10.00 3.12
C MET A 84 10.13 -11.30 2.44
N ARG A 85 10.64 -11.60 1.24
CA ARG A 85 10.32 -12.86 0.53
C ARG A 85 10.93 -14.07 1.22
N VAL A 86 12.19 -13.97 1.66
CA VAL A 86 12.86 -15.05 2.40
C VAL A 86 12.12 -15.34 3.70
N VAL A 87 11.76 -14.31 4.47
CA VAL A 87 11.00 -14.44 5.72
C VAL A 87 9.65 -15.07 5.46
N LEU A 88 8.90 -14.61 4.45
CA LEU A 88 7.60 -15.18 4.09
C LEU A 88 7.71 -16.68 3.81
N VAL A 89 8.67 -17.10 2.98
CA VAL A 89 8.88 -18.53 2.66
C VAL A 89 9.33 -19.32 3.88
N ALA A 90 10.22 -18.77 4.71
CA ALA A 90 10.71 -19.44 5.91
C ALA A 90 9.59 -19.67 6.93
N VAL A 91 8.75 -18.66 7.17
CA VAL A 91 7.61 -18.73 8.09
C VAL A 91 6.59 -19.77 7.60
N LEU A 92 6.21 -19.73 6.32
CA LEU A 92 5.24 -20.67 5.74
C LEU A 92 5.73 -22.13 5.71
N ARG A 93 7.06 -22.35 5.65
CA ARG A 93 7.64 -23.70 5.67
C ARG A 93 7.85 -24.24 7.07
N TRP A 94 8.13 -23.38 8.05
CA TRP A 94 8.59 -23.80 9.37
C TRP A 94 7.47 -23.96 10.39
N GLN A 95 6.36 -23.23 10.28
CA GLN A 95 5.27 -23.29 11.24
C GLN A 95 3.98 -23.78 10.58
N PRO A 96 3.28 -24.80 11.13
CA PRO A 96 1.86 -24.93 10.89
C PRO A 96 1.19 -23.70 11.50
N LEU A 97 0.94 -22.68 10.67
CA LEU A 97 0.23 -21.48 11.09
C LEU A 97 -1.23 -21.85 11.34
N GLU A 98 -1.62 -21.95 12.61
CA GLU A 98 -3.02 -21.82 12.99
C GLU A 98 -3.38 -20.34 12.88
N ILE A 99 -3.96 -19.96 11.75
CA ILE A 99 -4.55 -18.65 11.58
C ILE A 99 -5.89 -18.71 12.30
N GLU A 100 -5.96 -18.28 13.55
CA GLU A 100 -7.26 -17.98 14.16
C GLU A 100 -7.90 -16.90 13.30
N ALA A 101 -8.93 -17.29 12.54
CA ALA A 101 -9.69 -16.39 11.69
C ALA A 101 -10.51 -15.45 12.57
N TRP A 102 -9.87 -14.40 13.08
CA TRP A 102 -10.56 -13.22 13.60
C TRP A 102 -10.92 -12.33 12.42
N ILE A 103 -11.96 -12.73 11.69
CA ILE A 103 -12.72 -11.89 10.76
C ILE A 103 -14.19 -11.99 11.18
#